data_AF-A0A250XKU5-F1
#
_entry.id   AF-A0A250XKU5-F1
#
_cell.length_a   1.000
_cell.length_b   1.000
_cell.length_c   1.000
_cell.angle_alpha   90.00
_cell.angle_beta   90.00
_cell.angle_gamma   90.00
#
_symmetry.space_group_name_H-M   'P 1'
#
loop_
_entity.id
_entity.type
_entity.pdbx_description
1 polymer ?
#
loop_
_entity_poly.entity_id
_entity_poly.type
_entity_poly.pdbx_seq_one_letter_code
_entity_poly.pdbx_strand_id
1 'polypeptide(L)'
;MLSISISTQSVCSSRNTLCTQNAPVFRNQRKFRYPLSLNANSACNPADLPAVQIPESQESAIEAAVAAVRLHVEPLLKSTAAVAAKKSSQSNKKVQGFSSGPSTSGRLSSATGDNVSYSSYKHFAIEIPSADRSPSAAADLGLSVIVQLHRQLQTSAGVSQPSLSLVLPDEATVAAATSSVQQRRPGTSGAAAAAVGGLKMLSLQQACRSSEGLSGVLVVAEPKVADVALVEQLLTEVWTGQACVLLNPEFPASSVPEAYQKISDAILVVWSFLPLMVSGLLSNKEGAVIRLVGLEGTSTPESSWRILYKVGNKMVQVGSTKLRPRPEDLELAMMNASAAVSPLTQAVKMLRSLIPSLSSKNSK
;
A
#
# COMPACT_ATOMS: atom_id res chain seq x y z
N MET A 1 -11.22 -4.87 -20.31
CA MET A 1 -10.45 -3.62 -20.15
C MET A 1 -11.16 -2.77 -19.13
N LEU A 2 -10.68 -2.76 -17.88
CA LEU A 2 -11.17 -1.83 -16.85
C LEU A 2 -10.47 -0.49 -17.04
N SER A 3 -11.24 0.55 -17.37
CA SER A 3 -10.75 1.92 -17.43
C SER A 3 -11.01 2.56 -16.07
N ILE A 4 -9.97 2.68 -15.23
CA ILE A 4 -10.04 3.43 -13.98
C ILE A 4 -9.45 4.81 -14.27
N SER A 5 -10.32 5.80 -14.45
CA SER A 5 -9.93 7.22 -14.46
C SER A 5 -9.71 7.67 -13.02
N ILE A 6 -8.46 7.95 -12.65
CA ILE A 6 -8.17 8.68 -11.41
C ILE A 6 -8.37 10.17 -11.73
N SER A 7 -9.61 10.64 -11.54
CA SER A 7 -9.92 12.07 -11.57
C SER A 7 -9.59 12.64 -10.19
N THR A 8 -8.47 13.35 -10.08
CA THR A 8 -8.19 14.20 -8.91
C THR A 8 -9.04 15.47 -9.02
N GLN A 9 -10.31 15.39 -8.63
CA GLN A 9 -11.14 16.59 -8.54
C GLN A 9 -10.77 17.39 -7.29
N SER A 10 -10.07 18.50 -7.51
CA SER A 10 -9.99 19.61 -6.57
C SER A 10 -11.37 20.26 -6.47
N VAL A 11 -12.04 20.09 -5.32
CA VAL A 11 -13.30 20.76 -5.00
C VAL A 11 -12.97 22.17 -4.48
N CYS A 12 -13.12 23.18 -5.32
CA CYS A 12 -13.23 24.58 -4.88
C CYS A 12 -14.67 25.04 -5.10
N SER A 13 -15.40 25.29 -4.01
CA SER A 13 -16.75 25.87 -4.04
C SER A 13 -16.73 27.30 -3.49
N SER A 14 -16.84 28.25 -4.42
CA SER A 14 -17.49 29.58 -4.42
C SER A 14 -17.79 30.34 -3.12
N ARG A 15 -17.27 31.59 -2.99
CA ARG A 15 -18.03 32.87 -3.21
C ARG A 15 -17.25 34.14 -2.80
N ASN A 16 -17.29 35.11 -3.72
CA ASN A 16 -17.18 36.57 -3.63
C ASN A 16 -16.66 37.27 -2.36
N THR A 17 -15.57 38.03 -2.53
CA THR A 17 -15.51 39.43 -2.05
C THR A 17 -14.45 40.20 -2.84
N LEU A 18 -14.85 41.36 -3.37
CA LEU A 18 -13.97 42.40 -3.93
C LEU A 18 -13.08 42.95 -2.83
N CYS A 19 -11.76 43.03 -3.06
CA CYS A 19 -10.93 44.11 -2.54
C CYS A 19 -9.60 44.21 -3.30
N THR A 20 -9.15 45.44 -3.40
CA THR A 20 -8.11 46.04 -4.24
C THR A 20 -6.66 45.63 -3.92
N GLN A 21 -5.83 45.67 -4.97
CA GLN A 21 -4.40 46.04 -5.01
C GLN A 21 -3.55 45.84 -3.75
N ASN A 22 -2.57 44.93 -3.85
CA ASN A 22 -1.13 45.26 -3.85
C ASN A 22 -0.30 43.96 -3.88
N ALA A 23 0.61 43.87 -4.84
CA ALA A 23 1.54 42.76 -4.96
C ALA A 23 2.71 42.91 -3.97
N PRO A 24 3.08 41.86 -3.22
CA PRO A 24 4.43 41.73 -2.68
C PRO A 24 5.24 40.71 -3.49
N VAL A 25 6.38 41.19 -3.96
CA VAL A 25 7.48 40.40 -4.51
C VAL A 25 8.01 39.46 -3.42
N PHE A 26 7.78 38.15 -3.56
CA PHE A 26 8.46 37.15 -2.73
C PHE A 26 9.56 36.43 -3.52
N ARG A 27 10.78 36.94 -3.36
CA ARG A 27 12.02 36.17 -3.51
C ARG A 27 12.13 35.20 -2.33
N ASN A 28 12.06 33.89 -2.59
CA ASN A 28 12.90 32.86 -1.95
C ASN A 28 12.53 31.47 -2.47
N GLN A 29 13.14 31.05 -3.58
CA GLN A 29 13.16 29.64 -3.97
C GLN A 29 14.19 28.90 -3.12
N ARG A 30 13.75 28.25 -2.04
CA ARG A 30 14.53 27.15 -1.42
C ARG A 30 14.34 25.91 -2.29
N LYS A 31 15.38 25.56 -3.05
CA LYS A 31 15.51 24.31 -3.80
C LYS A 31 15.48 23.12 -2.84
N PHE A 32 14.34 22.46 -2.70
CA PHE A 32 14.30 21.06 -2.24
C PHE A 32 14.53 20.16 -3.46
N ARG A 33 15.81 19.79 -3.69
CA ARG A 33 16.15 18.71 -4.62
C ARG A 33 15.94 17.39 -3.90
N TYR A 34 14.83 16.71 -4.18
CA TYR A 34 14.78 15.26 -3.95
C TYR A 34 15.63 14.61 -5.04
N PRO A 35 16.61 13.76 -4.72
CA PRO A 35 17.30 12.98 -5.73
C PRO A 35 16.31 11.91 -6.20
N LEU A 36 15.58 12.19 -7.27
CA LEU A 36 15.18 11.12 -8.18
C LEU A 36 16.50 10.46 -8.59
N SER A 37 16.69 9.20 -8.21
CA SER A 37 17.72 8.34 -8.76
C SER A 37 17.33 8.03 -10.22
N LEU A 38 17.31 9.07 -11.05
CA LEU A 38 17.37 8.94 -12.50
C LEU A 38 18.80 8.49 -12.77
N ASN A 39 19.00 7.17 -12.83
CA ASN A 39 20.27 6.61 -13.22
C ASN A 39 20.44 6.85 -14.73
N ALA A 40 20.61 8.11 -15.13
CA ALA A 40 20.67 8.57 -16.51
C ALA A 40 21.94 8.10 -17.25
N ASN A 41 22.91 7.53 -16.51
CA ASN A 41 24.17 7.05 -17.05
C ASN A 41 24.26 5.51 -17.13
N SER A 42 23.26 4.76 -16.64
CA SER A 42 23.16 3.33 -16.94
C SER A 42 22.31 3.18 -18.18
N ALA A 43 22.97 3.19 -19.35
CA ALA A 43 22.37 2.78 -20.62
C ALA A 43 22.12 1.26 -20.62
N CYS A 44 21.43 0.72 -19.60
CA CYS A 44 20.82 -0.59 -19.72
C CYS A 44 19.77 -0.53 -20.82
N ASN A 45 19.82 -1.50 -21.73
CA ASN A 45 18.76 -1.67 -22.69
C ASN A 45 17.45 -1.84 -21.89
N PRO A 46 16.34 -1.13 -22.19
CA PRO A 46 15.06 -1.39 -21.52
C PRO A 46 14.60 -2.85 -21.67
N ALA A 47 15.20 -3.61 -22.60
CA ALA A 47 15.04 -5.06 -22.76
C ALA A 47 15.73 -5.90 -21.66
N ASP A 48 16.70 -5.35 -20.94
CA ASP A 48 17.51 -6.05 -19.92
C ASP A 48 17.01 -5.81 -18.48
N LEU A 49 15.97 -4.99 -18.30
CA LEU A 49 15.34 -4.80 -16.99
C LEU A 49 14.45 -6.01 -16.67
N PRO A 50 14.54 -6.59 -15.46
CA PRO A 50 13.68 -7.71 -15.08
C PRO A 50 12.22 -7.30 -15.21
N ALA A 51 11.46 -8.08 -15.99
CA ALA A 51 10.03 -7.85 -16.16
C ALA A 51 9.35 -7.95 -14.78
N VAL A 52 8.70 -6.86 -14.36
CA VAL A 52 7.89 -6.88 -13.14
C VAL A 52 6.60 -7.59 -13.48
N GLN A 53 6.33 -8.73 -12.82
CA GLN A 53 5.05 -9.42 -12.95
C GLN A 53 3.96 -8.54 -12.34
N ILE A 54 2.98 -8.20 -13.16
CA ILE A 54 1.81 -7.41 -12.77
C ILE A 54 0.63 -8.36 -12.69
N PRO A 55 -0.23 -8.25 -11.66
CA PRO A 55 -1.44 -9.04 -11.60
C PRO A 55 -2.32 -8.83 -12.85
N GLU A 56 -2.72 -9.93 -13.47
CA GLU A 56 -3.56 -9.92 -14.69
C GLU A 56 -5.05 -9.78 -14.36
N SER A 57 -5.42 -10.04 -13.10
CA SER A 57 -6.80 -9.99 -12.60
C SER A 57 -6.85 -9.43 -11.18
N GLN A 58 -8.05 -9.04 -10.74
CA GLN A 58 -8.28 -8.60 -9.36
C GLN A 58 -8.02 -9.72 -8.36
N GLU A 59 -8.35 -10.97 -8.71
CA GLU A 59 -8.07 -12.14 -7.88
C GLU A 59 -6.58 -12.37 -7.69
N SER A 60 -5.79 -12.30 -8.77
CA SER A 60 -4.33 -12.39 -8.71
C SER A 60 -3.73 -11.25 -7.87
N ALA A 61 -4.31 -10.05 -7.96
CA ALA A 61 -3.89 -8.90 -7.15
C ALA A 61 -4.17 -9.12 -5.66
N ILE A 62 -5.36 -9.65 -5.32
CA ILE A 62 -5.72 -10.02 -3.94
C ILE A 62 -4.76 -11.10 -3.41
N GLU A 63 -4.49 -12.14 -4.19
CA GLU A 63 -3.58 -13.21 -3.77
C GLU A 63 -2.17 -12.68 -3.48
N ALA A 64 -1.61 -11.86 -4.37
CA ALA A 64 -0.31 -11.23 -4.19
C ALA A 64 -0.28 -10.30 -2.97
N ALA A 65 -1.33 -9.49 -2.77
CA ALA A 65 -1.46 -8.58 -1.64
C ALA A 65 -1.54 -9.34 -0.30
N VAL A 66 -2.36 -10.38 -0.23
CA VAL A 66 -2.53 -11.21 0.97
C VAL A 66 -1.25 -11.98 1.27
N ALA A 67 -0.56 -12.51 0.26
CA ALA A 67 0.74 -13.16 0.45
C ALA A 67 1.78 -12.22 1.06
N ALA A 68 1.85 -10.96 0.59
CA ALA A 68 2.72 -9.94 1.15
C ALA A 68 2.36 -9.59 2.61
N VAL A 69 1.07 -9.38 2.89
CA VAL A 69 0.58 -9.11 4.26
C VAL A 69 0.90 -10.25 5.22
N ARG A 70 0.70 -11.51 4.79
CA ARG A 70 0.92 -12.70 5.61
C ARG A 70 2.33 -12.75 6.20
N LEU A 71 3.35 -12.40 5.42
CA LEU A 71 4.75 -12.41 5.85
C LEU A 71 4.98 -11.53 7.08
N HIS A 72 4.17 -10.48 7.25
CA HIS A 72 4.24 -9.57 8.39
C HIS A 72 3.26 -9.92 9.51
N VAL A 73 2.05 -10.41 9.19
CA VAL A 73 1.01 -10.73 10.18
C VAL A 73 1.28 -12.05 10.91
N GLU A 74 1.76 -13.07 10.21
CA GLU A 74 1.94 -14.41 10.78
C GLU A 74 2.94 -14.45 11.96
N PRO A 75 4.12 -13.79 11.90
CA PRO A 75 5.03 -13.73 13.05
C PRO A 75 4.39 -13.08 14.29
N LEU A 76 3.56 -12.05 14.09
CA LEU A 76 2.87 -11.36 15.19
C LEU A 76 1.90 -12.31 15.89
N LEU A 77 1.12 -13.08 15.12
CA LEU A 77 0.18 -14.07 15.67
C LEU A 77 0.92 -15.16 16.46
N LYS A 78 2.00 -15.72 15.89
CA LYS A 78 2.82 -16.76 16.53
C LYS A 78 3.46 -16.29 17.84
N SER A 79 3.97 -15.06 17.86
CA SER A 79 4.59 -14.48 19.06
C SER A 79 3.62 -14.42 20.23
N THR A 80 2.35 -14.08 19.97
CA THR A 80 1.32 -14.01 21.01
C THR A 80 0.91 -15.39 21.51
N ALA A 81 0.80 -16.38 20.62
CA ALA A 81 0.52 -17.76 21.00
C ALA A 81 1.62 -18.35 21.91
N ALA A 82 2.89 -18.08 21.59
CA ALA A 82 4.03 -18.52 22.40
C ALA A 82 4.05 -17.86 23.80
N VAL A 83 3.68 -16.58 23.91
CA VAL A 83 3.58 -15.87 25.19
C VAL A 83 2.42 -16.41 26.03
N ALA A 84 1.26 -16.69 25.42
CA ALA A 84 0.12 -17.28 26.11
C ALA A 84 0.45 -18.67 26.67
N ALA A 85 1.09 -19.53 25.88
CA ALA A 85 1.51 -20.87 26.30
C ALA A 85 2.49 -20.86 27.49
N LYS A 86 3.41 -19.89 27.53
CA LYS A 86 4.36 -19.74 28.67
C LYS A 86 3.68 -19.30 29.97
N LYS A 87 2.66 -18.43 29.88
CA LYS A 87 1.90 -17.99 31.07
C LYS A 87 1.07 -19.13 31.68
N SER A 88 0.50 -20.02 30.86
CA SER A 88 -0.25 -21.18 31.37
C SER A 88 0.64 -22.18 32.12
N SER A 89 1.92 -22.31 31.74
CA SER A 89 2.87 -23.24 32.38
C SER A 89 3.53 -22.72 33.66
N GLN A 90 3.34 -21.44 34.03
CA GLN A 90 3.93 -20.83 35.24
C GLN A 90 2.94 -20.65 36.40
N SER A 91 1.73 -21.20 36.32
CA SER A 91 0.74 -21.20 37.40
C SER A 91 1.10 -22.18 38.54
N ASN A 92 2.30 -22.08 39.12
CA ASN A 92 2.60 -22.64 40.45
C ASN A 92 3.89 -22.11 41.10
N LYS A 93 4.30 -20.86 40.84
CA LYS A 93 5.39 -20.25 41.61
C LYS A 93 5.04 -18.81 42.00
N LYS A 94 4.66 -18.65 43.27
CA LYS A 94 4.46 -17.38 43.96
C LYS A 94 5.78 -16.60 43.92
N VAL A 95 5.89 -15.60 43.05
CA VAL A 95 6.98 -14.62 43.07
C VAL A 95 6.37 -13.23 43.13
N GLN A 96 6.65 -12.59 44.26
CA GLN A 96 6.35 -11.22 44.63
C GLN A 96 7.40 -10.32 43.97
N GLY A 97 7.00 -9.28 43.24
CA GLY A 97 7.97 -8.33 42.69
C GLY A 97 7.39 -7.37 41.65
N PHE A 98 7.16 -6.12 42.06
CA PHE A 98 6.98 -4.96 41.21
C PHE A 98 8.17 -4.77 40.25
N SER A 99 7.92 -4.51 38.97
CA SER A 99 8.69 -3.50 38.23
C SER A 99 7.91 -3.00 37.00
N SER A 100 7.78 -1.69 36.95
CA SER A 100 7.38 -0.86 35.83
C SER A 100 8.42 -0.92 34.71
N GLY A 101 8.00 -1.32 33.50
CA GLY A 101 8.80 -1.25 32.27
C GLY A 101 8.30 -0.14 31.34
N PRO A 102 9.20 0.55 30.61
CA PRO A 102 8.93 1.86 30.02
C PRO A 102 8.15 1.81 28.71
N SER A 103 7.33 2.83 28.50
CA SER A 103 6.71 3.20 27.21
C SER A 103 7.79 3.61 26.21
N THR A 104 8.10 2.75 25.24
CA THR A 104 8.96 3.09 24.11
C THR A 104 8.15 3.85 23.06
N SER A 105 8.22 5.18 23.11
CA SER A 105 7.95 6.01 21.94
C SER A 105 9.09 5.79 20.93
N GLY A 106 8.81 5.06 19.85
CA GLY A 106 9.76 4.84 18.76
C GLY A 106 10.00 6.13 17.97
N ARG A 107 11.08 6.84 18.28
CA ARG A 107 11.66 7.85 17.40
C ARG A 107 12.56 7.12 16.41
N LEU A 108 12.26 7.19 15.10
CA LEU A 108 13.11 6.61 14.05
C LEU A 108 14.53 7.19 14.17
N SER A 109 15.49 6.38 14.62
CA SER A 109 16.91 6.71 14.53
C SER A 109 17.40 6.35 13.13
N SER A 110 17.59 7.38 12.30
CA SER A 110 18.35 7.27 11.05
C SER A 110 19.84 7.26 11.36
N ALA A 111 20.50 6.10 11.21
CA ALA A 111 21.93 6.02 10.92
C ALA A 111 22.30 4.58 10.49
N THR A 112 22.58 4.44 9.20
CA THR A 112 23.57 3.49 8.64
C THR A 112 23.25 1.98 8.72
N GLY A 113 22.94 1.36 7.58
CA GLY A 113 23.11 -0.08 7.35
C GLY A 113 21.87 -0.96 7.50
N ASP A 114 21.02 -0.90 6.48
CA ASP A 114 19.93 -1.80 6.05
C ASP A 114 19.78 -3.16 6.77
N ASN A 115 18.96 -3.15 7.82
CA ASN A 115 18.06 -4.26 8.17
C ASN A 115 16.89 -3.65 8.95
N VAL A 116 15.98 -2.98 8.23
CA VAL A 116 14.77 -2.42 8.85
C VAL A 116 13.92 -3.61 9.30
N SER A 117 13.92 -3.90 10.61
CA SER A 117 13.08 -4.96 11.14
C SER A 117 11.62 -4.54 11.09
N TYR A 118 10.92 -4.99 10.05
CA TYR A 118 9.49 -4.78 9.87
C TYR A 118 8.63 -5.47 10.96
N SER A 119 9.25 -6.24 11.86
CA SER A 119 8.62 -6.94 12.99
C SER A 119 8.01 -6.02 14.06
N SER A 120 8.31 -4.71 14.01
CA SER A 120 7.76 -3.71 14.95
C SER A 120 6.43 -3.10 14.51
N TYR A 121 6.06 -3.25 13.22
CA TYR A 121 4.80 -2.70 12.71
C TYR A 121 3.62 -3.59 13.07
N LYS A 122 2.49 -2.95 13.38
CA LYS A 122 1.20 -3.61 13.60
C LYS A 122 0.12 -3.13 12.64
N HIS A 123 0.37 -2.05 11.90
CA HIS A 123 -0.58 -1.45 10.96
C HIS A 123 0.00 -1.56 9.55
N PHE A 124 -0.67 -2.32 8.71
CA PHE A 124 -0.28 -2.60 7.33
C PHE A 124 -1.30 -2.00 6.39
N ALA A 125 -0.88 -1.53 5.23
CA ALA A 125 -1.78 -1.10 4.17
C ALA A 125 -1.55 -1.89 2.89
N ILE A 126 -2.66 -2.22 2.22
CA ILE A 126 -2.68 -2.79 0.88
C ILE A 126 -3.53 -1.94 -0.04
N GLU A 127 -3.08 -1.72 -1.27
CA GLU A 127 -3.80 -0.92 -2.26
C GLU A 127 -4.06 -1.73 -3.53
N ILE A 128 -5.27 -2.26 -3.65
CA ILE A 128 -5.76 -3.09 -4.75
C ILE A 128 -6.75 -2.30 -5.61
N PRO A 129 -6.59 -2.24 -6.93
CA PRO A 129 -7.57 -1.59 -7.80
C PRO A 129 -8.95 -2.22 -7.65
N SER A 130 -9.95 -1.38 -7.42
CA SER A 130 -11.35 -1.77 -7.48
C SER A 130 -11.94 -1.42 -8.84
N ALA A 131 -12.92 -2.21 -9.28
CA ALA A 131 -13.63 -1.99 -10.54
C ALA A 131 -14.42 -0.68 -10.54
N ASP A 132 -15.03 -0.35 -9.41
CA ASP A 132 -15.75 0.88 -9.16
C ASP A 132 -15.62 1.30 -7.68
N ARG A 133 -16.22 2.44 -7.33
CA ARG A 133 -16.22 3.01 -5.96
C ARG A 133 -17.56 2.78 -5.25
N SER A 134 -18.32 1.77 -5.65
CA SER A 134 -19.59 1.45 -5.02
C SER A 134 -19.38 0.76 -3.67
N PRO A 135 -20.34 0.89 -2.72
CA PRO A 135 -20.31 0.13 -1.48
C PRO A 135 -20.20 -1.39 -1.69
N SER A 136 -20.83 -1.92 -2.75
CA SER A 136 -20.78 -3.35 -3.07
C SER A 136 -19.38 -3.79 -3.48
N ALA A 137 -18.68 -3.02 -4.32
CA ALA A 137 -17.31 -3.36 -4.71
C ALA A 137 -16.33 -3.31 -3.54
N ALA A 138 -16.46 -2.29 -2.67
CA ALA A 138 -15.66 -2.18 -1.44
C ALA A 138 -15.91 -3.37 -0.50
N ALA A 139 -17.18 -3.74 -0.31
CA ALA A 139 -17.59 -4.88 0.49
C ALA A 139 -17.04 -6.21 -0.07
N ASP A 140 -17.20 -6.45 -1.37
CA ASP A 140 -16.72 -7.68 -2.02
C ASP A 140 -15.21 -7.80 -1.99
N LEU A 141 -14.47 -6.70 -2.16
CA LEU A 141 -13.02 -6.66 -2.04
C LEU A 141 -12.58 -6.97 -0.60
N GLY A 142 -13.17 -6.30 0.39
CA GLY A 142 -12.87 -6.52 1.81
C GLY A 142 -13.14 -7.98 2.25
N LEU A 143 -14.28 -8.54 1.83
CA LEU A 143 -14.62 -9.94 2.08
C LEU A 143 -13.62 -10.90 1.41
N SER A 144 -13.25 -10.65 0.16
CA SER A 144 -12.33 -11.52 -0.58
C SER A 144 -10.93 -11.52 0.04
N VAL A 145 -10.44 -10.35 0.47
CA VAL A 145 -9.19 -10.22 1.22
C VAL A 145 -9.25 -11.00 2.54
N ILE A 146 -10.32 -10.84 3.33
CA ILE A 146 -10.47 -11.57 4.61
C ILE A 146 -10.52 -13.08 4.40
N VAL A 147 -11.30 -13.55 3.44
CA VAL A 147 -11.44 -14.99 3.17
C VAL A 147 -10.10 -15.58 2.76
N GLN A 148 -9.37 -14.90 1.87
CA GLN A 148 -8.06 -15.34 1.42
C GLN A 148 -7.02 -15.29 2.54
N LEU A 149 -7.03 -14.22 3.36
CA LEU A 149 -6.14 -14.09 4.51
C LEU A 149 -6.40 -15.17 5.56
N HIS A 150 -7.66 -15.42 5.90
CA HIS A 150 -8.05 -16.50 6.80
C HIS A 150 -7.55 -17.86 6.29
N ARG A 151 -7.80 -18.17 5.02
CA ARG A 151 -7.36 -19.41 4.38
C ARG A 151 -5.84 -19.58 4.49
N GLN A 152 -5.07 -18.55 4.16
CA GLN A 152 -3.61 -18.64 4.20
C GLN A 152 -3.08 -18.76 5.63
N LEU A 153 -3.67 -18.05 6.60
CA LEU A 153 -3.27 -18.14 8.00
C LEU A 153 -3.62 -19.49 8.64
N GLN A 154 -4.73 -20.12 8.25
CA GLN A 154 -5.09 -21.47 8.71
C GLN A 154 -4.11 -22.54 8.24
N THR A 155 -3.51 -22.36 7.06
CA THR A 155 -2.48 -23.29 6.56
C THR A 155 -1.12 -23.09 7.23
N SER A 156 -0.93 -21.97 7.94
CA SER A 156 0.32 -21.66 8.62
C SER A 156 0.42 -22.41 9.96
N ALA A 157 1.47 -23.23 10.10
CA ALA A 157 1.72 -24.00 11.31
C ALA A 157 1.79 -23.09 12.55
N GLY A 158 0.97 -23.35 13.57
CA GLY A 158 0.97 -22.62 14.85
C GLY A 158 -0.06 -21.49 14.98
N VAL A 159 -0.91 -21.26 13.98
CA VAL A 159 -2.05 -20.32 14.09
C VAL A 159 -3.36 -21.11 14.12
N SER A 160 -3.87 -21.43 15.31
CA SER A 160 -5.17 -22.09 15.46
C SER A 160 -6.30 -21.05 15.42
N GLN A 161 -7.11 -21.07 14.35
CA GLN A 161 -8.29 -20.22 14.13
C GLN A 161 -8.09 -18.71 14.42
N PRO A 162 -7.54 -17.94 13.46
CA PRO A 162 -7.37 -16.51 13.67
C PRO A 162 -8.73 -15.80 13.76
N SER A 163 -8.97 -15.06 14.84
CA SER A 163 -10.12 -14.14 14.91
C SER A 163 -9.90 -12.99 13.94
N LEU A 164 -10.88 -12.79 13.05
CA LEU A 164 -10.86 -11.74 12.04
C LEU A 164 -12.09 -10.87 12.22
N SER A 165 -11.91 -9.56 12.07
CA SER A 165 -12.99 -8.58 12.03
C SER A 165 -12.86 -7.69 10.80
N LEU A 166 -13.98 -7.42 10.14
CA LEU A 166 -14.08 -6.50 9.01
C LEU A 166 -14.76 -5.22 9.48
N VAL A 167 -14.07 -4.10 9.34
CA VAL A 167 -14.62 -2.77 9.54
C VAL A 167 -14.76 -2.08 8.19
N LEU A 168 -15.98 -1.66 7.88
CA LEU A 168 -16.35 -1.05 6.61
C LEU A 168 -16.62 0.46 6.82
N PRO A 169 -16.52 1.30 5.78
CA PRO A 169 -16.65 2.76 5.93
C PRO A 169 -17.98 3.19 6.56
N ASP A 170 -19.08 2.56 6.13
CA ASP A 170 -20.43 2.96 6.49
C ASP A 170 -21.41 1.77 6.53
N GLU A 171 -22.61 2.03 7.04
CA GLU A 171 -23.69 1.03 7.15
C GLU A 171 -24.14 0.49 5.80
N ALA A 172 -24.09 1.30 4.73
CA ALA A 172 -24.49 0.88 3.39
C ALA A 172 -23.55 -0.22 2.88
N THR A 173 -22.25 -0.06 3.13
CA THR A 173 -21.22 -1.05 2.79
C THR A 173 -21.38 -2.32 3.64
N VAL A 174 -21.73 -2.20 4.92
CA VAL A 174 -22.04 -3.37 5.79
C VAL A 174 -23.25 -4.15 5.26
N ALA A 175 -24.32 -3.45 4.87
CA ALA A 175 -25.50 -4.08 4.29
C ALA A 175 -25.16 -4.80 2.96
N ALA A 176 -24.32 -4.19 2.12
CA ALA A 176 -23.84 -4.82 0.88
C ALA A 176 -23.00 -6.07 1.18
N ALA A 177 -22.05 -6.01 2.12
CA ALA A 177 -21.23 -7.14 2.53
C ALA A 177 -22.08 -8.30 3.08
N THR A 178 -23.07 -7.99 3.92
CA THR A 178 -24.01 -8.97 4.46
C THR A 178 -24.80 -9.65 3.35
N SER A 179 -25.25 -8.88 2.36
CA SER A 179 -25.94 -9.39 1.17
C SER A 179 -25.04 -10.31 0.35
N SER A 180 -23.78 -9.92 0.09
CA SER A 180 -22.80 -10.74 -0.62
C SER A 180 -22.53 -12.06 0.12
N VAL A 181 -22.43 -12.03 1.45
CA VAL A 181 -22.27 -13.24 2.28
C VAL A 181 -23.46 -14.18 2.14
N GLN A 182 -24.69 -13.65 2.17
CA GLN A 182 -25.91 -14.45 2.03
C GLN A 182 -26.02 -15.07 0.63
N GLN A 183 -25.70 -14.31 -0.42
CA GLN A 183 -25.72 -14.79 -1.81
C GLN A 183 -24.67 -15.87 -2.08
N ARG A 184 -23.50 -15.80 -1.42
CA ARG A 184 -22.45 -16.82 -1.53
C ARG A 184 -22.76 -18.11 -0.77
N ARG A 185 -23.91 -18.20 -0.08
CA ARG A 185 -24.22 -19.31 0.86
C ARG A 185 -25.02 -20.54 0.32
N PRO A 186 -25.16 -20.86 -0.98
CA PRO A 186 -25.78 -22.13 -1.35
C PRO A 186 -24.74 -23.27 -1.32
N GLY A 187 -24.75 -24.07 -0.23
CA GLY A 187 -24.24 -25.45 -0.23
C GLY A 187 -22.74 -25.70 -0.03
N THR A 188 -21.89 -24.66 0.12
CA THR A 188 -20.44 -24.86 0.26
C THR A 188 -20.02 -25.14 1.71
N SER A 189 -19.79 -26.41 2.06
CA SER A 189 -19.00 -26.82 3.22
C SER A 189 -17.50 -26.64 2.90
N GLY A 190 -16.92 -25.50 3.27
CA GLY A 190 -15.50 -25.22 3.03
C GLY A 190 -14.94 -24.09 3.89
N ALA A 191 -13.62 -23.90 3.86
CA ALA A 191 -12.89 -22.90 4.66
C ALA A 191 -13.41 -21.47 4.50
N ALA A 192 -14.00 -21.12 3.34
CA ALA A 192 -14.65 -19.84 3.12
C ALA A 192 -15.93 -19.65 3.96
N ALA A 193 -16.76 -20.70 4.08
CA ALA A 193 -17.95 -20.65 4.93
C ALA A 193 -17.58 -20.58 6.42
N ALA A 194 -16.48 -21.22 6.82
CA ALA A 194 -15.94 -21.11 8.18
C ALA A 194 -15.38 -19.71 8.47
N ALA A 195 -14.64 -19.11 7.52
CA ALA A 195 -14.13 -17.74 7.64
C ALA A 195 -15.27 -16.73 7.84
N VAL A 196 -16.35 -16.90 7.09
CA VAL A 196 -17.50 -15.99 7.10
C VAL A 196 -18.45 -16.26 8.28
N GLY A 197 -18.55 -17.50 8.76
CA GLY A 197 -19.47 -17.89 9.83
C GLY A 197 -19.18 -17.25 11.19
N GLY A 198 -17.95 -16.83 11.45
CA GLY A 198 -17.54 -16.13 12.68
C GLY A 198 -17.06 -14.70 12.48
N LEU A 199 -17.21 -14.14 11.27
CA LEU A 199 -16.71 -12.81 10.94
C LEU A 199 -17.59 -11.73 11.59
N LYS A 200 -16.99 -10.89 12.43
CA LYS A 200 -17.63 -9.64 12.87
C LYS A 200 -17.50 -8.60 11.76
N MET A 201 -18.62 -8.17 11.19
CA MET A 201 -18.69 -7.08 10.21
C MET A 201 -19.37 -5.88 10.87
N LEU A 202 -18.69 -4.75 10.92
CA LEU A 202 -19.18 -3.52 11.55
C LEU A 202 -18.89 -2.32 10.65
N SER A 203 -19.70 -1.28 10.73
CA SER A 203 -19.29 0.02 10.20
C SER A 203 -18.20 0.62 11.10
N LEU A 204 -17.44 1.58 10.58
CA LEU A 204 -16.39 2.24 11.36
C LEU A 204 -16.95 2.94 12.61
N GLN A 205 -18.12 3.56 12.50
CA GLN A 205 -18.80 4.20 13.63
C GLN A 205 -19.29 3.18 14.66
N GLN A 206 -19.84 2.05 14.22
CA GLN A 206 -20.26 0.97 15.12
C GLN A 206 -19.06 0.34 15.83
N ALA A 207 -17.98 0.10 15.10
CA ALA A 207 -16.74 -0.43 15.65
C ALA A 207 -16.22 0.46 16.78
N CYS A 208 -16.14 1.78 16.58
CA CYS A 208 -15.69 2.73 17.60
C CYS A 208 -16.59 2.78 18.85
N ARG A 209 -17.88 2.42 18.72
CA ARG A 209 -18.85 2.40 19.82
C ARG A 209 -19.02 1.01 20.45
N SER A 210 -18.33 0.00 19.93
CA SER A 210 -18.50 -1.37 20.38
C SER A 210 -18.02 -1.53 21.82
N SER A 211 -18.93 -1.89 22.73
CA SER A 211 -18.59 -2.28 24.10
C SER A 211 -17.89 -3.63 24.15
N GLU A 212 -18.17 -4.49 23.18
CA GLU A 212 -17.41 -5.72 22.93
C GLU A 212 -16.15 -5.34 22.18
N GLY A 213 -15.04 -5.12 22.90
CA GLY A 213 -13.76 -4.75 22.29
C GLY A 213 -13.38 -5.68 21.13
N LEU A 214 -12.71 -5.10 20.12
CA LEU A 214 -12.25 -5.84 18.95
C LEU A 214 -10.87 -6.44 19.22
N SER A 215 -10.65 -7.68 18.77
CA SER A 215 -9.38 -8.40 18.96
C SER A 215 -9.04 -9.22 17.72
N GLY A 216 -7.83 -9.77 17.68
CA GLY A 216 -7.36 -10.54 16.53
C GLY A 216 -6.80 -9.68 15.40
N VAL A 217 -6.96 -10.16 14.17
CA VAL A 217 -6.60 -9.42 12.97
C VAL A 217 -7.78 -8.55 12.54
N LEU A 218 -7.54 -7.25 12.47
CA LEU A 218 -8.53 -6.27 12.03
C LEU A 218 -8.28 -5.93 10.56
N VAL A 219 -9.34 -5.88 9.75
CA VAL A 219 -9.29 -5.34 8.39
C VAL A 219 -10.21 -4.12 8.32
N VAL A 220 -9.65 -2.97 7.94
CA VAL A 220 -10.40 -1.73 7.76
C VAL A 220 -10.42 -1.41 6.27
N ALA A 221 -11.59 -1.44 5.64
CA ALA A 221 -11.73 -1.24 4.20
C ALA A 221 -12.03 0.22 3.86
N GLU A 222 -11.34 0.73 2.84
CA GLU A 222 -11.52 2.04 2.20
C GLU A 222 -11.71 3.24 3.15
N PRO A 223 -10.92 3.37 4.24
CA PRO A 223 -11.07 4.52 5.11
C PRO A 223 -10.58 5.79 4.41
N LYS A 224 -11.32 6.89 4.54
CA LYS A 224 -11.06 8.18 3.88
C LYS A 224 -10.41 9.17 4.84
N VAL A 225 -9.99 10.33 4.32
CA VAL A 225 -9.44 11.43 5.14
C VAL A 225 -10.41 11.85 6.27
N ALA A 226 -11.72 11.86 6.00
CA ALA A 226 -12.74 12.16 7.00
C ALA A 226 -12.81 11.13 8.13
N ASP A 227 -12.33 9.92 7.88
CA ASP A 227 -12.41 8.78 8.80
C ASP A 227 -11.16 8.65 9.67
N VAL A 228 -10.10 9.43 9.42
CA VAL A 228 -8.80 9.27 10.09
C VAL A 228 -8.91 9.37 11.61
N ALA A 229 -9.75 10.28 12.11
CA ALA A 229 -10.01 10.41 13.55
C ALA A 229 -10.65 9.13 14.15
N LEU A 230 -11.61 8.53 13.42
CA LEU A 230 -12.25 7.29 13.83
C LEU A 230 -11.29 6.10 13.72
N VAL A 231 -10.43 6.06 12.70
CA VAL A 231 -9.40 5.03 12.56
C VAL A 231 -8.40 5.12 13.70
N GLU A 232 -7.94 6.32 14.07
CA GLU A 232 -7.06 6.50 15.23
C GLU A 232 -7.75 6.02 16.52
N GLN A 233 -8.97 6.48 16.78
CA GLN A 233 -9.76 6.05 17.95
C GLN A 233 -9.91 4.53 17.98
N LEU A 234 -10.30 3.91 16.87
CA LEU A 234 -10.45 2.47 16.74
C LEU A 234 -9.15 1.73 17.10
N LEU A 235 -8.02 2.18 16.58
CA LEU A 235 -6.73 1.51 16.77
C LEU A 235 -6.08 1.76 18.13
N THR A 236 -6.45 2.84 18.82
CA THR A 236 -5.84 3.23 20.10
C THR A 236 -6.71 2.90 21.32
N GLU A 237 -8.02 3.01 21.21
CA GLU A 237 -8.95 2.89 22.34
C GLU A 237 -9.77 1.60 22.32
N VAL A 238 -10.11 1.08 21.14
CA VAL A 238 -11.13 0.03 21.01
C VAL A 238 -10.53 -1.33 20.63
N TRP A 239 -9.54 -1.34 19.74
CA TRP A 239 -8.92 -2.56 19.24
C TRP A 239 -7.70 -2.96 20.07
N THR A 240 -7.64 -4.24 20.44
CA THR A 240 -6.56 -4.82 21.27
C THR A 240 -5.84 -5.98 20.57
N GLY A 241 -5.96 -6.07 19.25
CA GLY A 241 -5.42 -7.18 18.47
C GLY A 241 -3.96 -7.07 18.06
N GLN A 242 -3.52 -8.03 17.25
CA GLN A 242 -2.11 -8.24 16.89
C GLN A 242 -1.71 -7.45 15.64
N ALA A 243 -2.59 -7.40 14.63
CA ALA A 243 -2.33 -6.75 13.36
C ALA A 243 -3.60 -6.11 12.78
N CYS A 244 -3.44 -4.94 12.19
CA CYS A 244 -4.48 -4.26 11.42
C CYS A 244 -4.03 -4.15 9.96
N VAL A 245 -4.94 -4.43 9.03
CA VAL A 245 -4.76 -4.30 7.59
C VAL A 245 -5.73 -3.24 7.08
N LEU A 246 -5.22 -2.12 6.61
CA LEU A 246 -5.97 -1.08 5.93
C LEU A 246 -6.00 -1.41 4.44
N LEU A 247 -7.18 -1.69 3.92
CA LEU A 247 -7.40 -1.93 2.50
C LEU A 247 -7.77 -0.60 1.85
N ASN A 248 -7.04 -0.21 0.80
CA ASN A 248 -7.28 1.00 0.01
C ASN A 248 -7.48 2.30 0.84
N PRO A 249 -6.58 2.63 1.79
CA PRO A 249 -6.73 3.88 2.55
C PRO A 249 -6.58 5.10 1.62
N GLU A 250 -7.56 6.00 1.63
CA GLU A 250 -7.57 7.22 0.79
C GLU A 250 -7.01 8.47 1.51
N PHE A 251 -6.24 8.30 2.57
CA PHE A 251 -5.60 9.41 3.30
C PHE A 251 -4.06 9.35 3.24
N PRO A 252 -3.44 9.78 2.13
CA PRO A 252 -1.99 9.90 2.07
C PRO A 252 -1.49 10.86 3.16
N ALA A 253 -0.27 10.62 3.65
CA ALA A 253 0.37 11.39 4.71
C ALA A 253 0.33 12.92 4.52
N SER A 254 0.25 13.41 3.28
CA SER A 254 0.15 14.85 2.98
C SER A 254 -1.24 15.46 3.15
N SER A 255 -2.29 14.64 3.20
CA SER A 255 -3.70 15.05 3.31
C SER A 255 -4.27 14.91 4.72
N VAL A 256 -3.52 14.26 5.60
CA VAL A 256 -3.91 13.98 6.97
C VAL A 256 -3.70 15.24 7.82
N PRO A 257 -4.68 15.66 8.64
CA PRO A 257 -4.47 16.76 9.58
C PRO A 257 -3.30 16.46 10.53
N GLU A 258 -2.53 17.49 10.91
CA GLU A 258 -1.32 17.34 11.72
C GLU A 258 -1.54 16.55 13.02
N ALA A 259 -2.72 16.72 13.64
CA ALA A 259 -3.14 15.98 14.83
C ALA A 259 -3.05 14.45 14.66
N TYR A 260 -3.27 13.96 13.43
CA TYR A 260 -3.34 12.55 13.08
C TYR A 260 -2.14 12.07 12.25
N GLN A 261 -1.08 12.88 12.12
CA GLN A 261 0.09 12.51 11.32
C GLN A 261 0.76 11.23 11.83
N LYS A 262 0.78 11.05 13.16
CA LYS A 262 1.39 9.88 13.81
C LYS A 262 0.80 8.56 13.35
N ILE A 263 -0.53 8.49 13.18
CA ILE A 263 -1.17 7.25 12.73
C ILE A 263 -0.87 6.99 11.26
N SER A 264 -0.82 8.04 10.42
CA SER A 264 -0.44 7.91 9.00
C SER A 264 0.99 7.38 8.85
N ASP A 265 1.93 7.92 9.62
CA ASP A 265 3.34 7.52 9.59
C ASP A 265 3.58 6.11 10.17
N ALA A 266 2.67 5.62 11.03
CA ALA A 266 2.74 4.29 11.61
C ALA A 266 2.23 3.17 10.67
N ILE A 267 1.64 3.52 9.53
CA ILE A 267 1.09 2.56 8.56
C ILE A 267 2.17 2.16 7.55
N LEU A 268 2.49 0.87 7.50
CA LEU A 268 3.38 0.31 6.50
C LEU A 268 2.59 -0.17 5.28
N VAL A 269 2.75 0.51 4.14
CA VAL A 269 2.22 0.01 2.86
C VAL A 269 3.07 -1.18 2.40
N VAL A 270 2.55 -2.39 2.56
CA VAL A 270 3.27 -3.65 2.24
C VAL A 270 3.06 -4.08 0.80
N TRP A 271 1.92 -3.72 0.22
CA TRP A 271 1.58 -4.01 -1.15
C TRP A 271 0.77 -2.86 -1.75
N SER A 272 1.13 -2.39 -2.94
CA SER A 272 0.35 -1.40 -3.66
C SER A 272 0.49 -1.65 -5.15
N PHE A 273 -0.63 -1.66 -5.85
CA PHE A 273 -0.70 -1.65 -7.30
C PHE A 273 -1.70 -0.58 -7.73
N LEU A 274 -1.18 0.51 -8.29
CA LEU A 274 -1.99 1.63 -8.74
C LEU A 274 -1.84 1.76 -10.26
N PRO A 275 -2.83 1.34 -11.06
CA PRO A 275 -2.82 1.58 -12.49
C PRO A 275 -2.88 3.08 -12.75
N LEU A 276 -2.07 3.54 -13.69
CA LEU A 276 -1.97 4.95 -14.07
C LEU A 276 -2.38 5.11 -15.52
N MET A 277 -3.16 6.16 -15.76
CA MET A 277 -3.42 6.68 -17.10
C MET A 277 -3.16 8.18 -17.08
N VAL A 278 -2.12 8.63 -17.76
CA VAL A 278 -1.79 10.05 -17.89
C VAL A 278 -2.23 10.51 -19.26
N SER A 279 -3.19 11.43 -19.30
CA SER A 279 -3.65 12.05 -20.54
C SER A 279 -2.60 13.04 -21.03
N GLY A 280 -1.93 12.75 -22.14
CA GLY A 280 -1.03 13.69 -22.80
C GLY A 280 -1.71 14.44 -23.94
N LEU A 281 -1.07 15.52 -24.42
CA LEU A 281 -1.54 16.32 -25.56
C LEU A 281 -1.78 15.52 -26.86
N LEU A 282 -1.04 14.41 -27.07
CA LEU A 282 -1.13 13.60 -28.30
C LEU A 282 -1.62 12.17 -28.08
N SER A 283 -1.53 11.62 -26.87
CA SER A 283 -1.99 10.27 -26.55
C SER A 283 -2.07 10.02 -25.05
N ASN A 284 -2.93 9.08 -24.67
CA ASN A 284 -2.96 8.54 -23.31
C ASN A 284 -1.75 7.63 -23.10
N LYS A 285 -1.08 7.83 -21.97
CA LYS A 285 0.06 7.04 -21.53
C LYS A 285 -0.38 6.14 -20.39
N GLU A 286 -0.13 4.85 -20.52
CA GLU A 286 -0.47 3.86 -19.50
C GLU A 286 0.77 3.48 -18.68
N GLY A 287 0.56 3.22 -17.39
CA GLY A 287 1.61 2.80 -16.47
C GLY A 287 1.05 2.23 -15.18
N ALA A 288 1.92 2.00 -14.21
CA ALA A 288 1.52 1.61 -12.87
C ALA A 288 2.53 2.07 -11.83
N VAL A 289 2.08 2.29 -10.60
CA VAL A 289 2.96 2.40 -9.43
C VAL A 289 2.84 1.12 -8.64
N ILE A 290 3.98 0.52 -8.29
CA ILE A 290 4.00 -0.71 -7.50
C ILE A 290 4.88 -0.54 -6.27
N ARG A 291 4.39 -0.99 -5.12
CA ARG A 291 5.21 -1.22 -3.93
C ARG A 291 5.03 -2.65 -3.45
N LEU A 292 6.15 -3.26 -3.05
CA LEU A 292 6.19 -4.61 -2.49
C LEU A 292 7.25 -4.66 -1.39
N VAL A 293 6.87 -5.11 -0.20
CA VAL A 293 7.77 -5.26 0.96
C VAL A 293 7.93 -6.73 1.30
N GLY A 294 9.17 -7.20 1.46
CA GLY A 294 9.48 -8.41 2.23
C GLY A 294 9.28 -9.77 1.56
N LEU A 295 9.25 -9.91 0.23
CA LEU A 295 9.29 -11.23 -0.42
C LEU A 295 10.73 -11.76 -0.52
N GLU A 296 11.01 -12.88 0.16
CA GLU A 296 12.30 -13.59 0.12
C GLU A 296 12.73 -13.91 -1.33
N GLY A 297 14.02 -13.73 -1.62
CA GLY A 297 14.65 -14.15 -2.88
C GLY A 297 14.84 -13.07 -3.94
N THR A 298 14.47 -11.82 -3.70
CA THR A 298 14.76 -10.70 -4.62
C THR A 298 15.86 -9.82 -4.07
N SER A 299 17.04 -9.81 -4.72
CA SER A 299 18.21 -8.98 -4.40
C SER A 299 18.03 -7.47 -4.69
N THR A 300 16.78 -7.01 -4.79
CA THR A 300 16.47 -5.60 -5.05
C THR A 300 16.27 -4.84 -3.75
N PRO A 301 16.64 -3.55 -3.68
CA PRO A 301 16.53 -2.75 -2.47
C PRO A 301 15.08 -2.75 -1.97
N GLU A 302 14.87 -3.56 -0.93
CA GLU A 302 13.61 -3.86 -0.27
C GLU A 302 12.90 -2.54 0.09
N SER A 303 11.61 -2.40 -0.26
CA SER A 303 10.69 -1.31 0.09
C SER A 303 10.60 -0.04 -0.79
N SER A 304 11.28 0.03 -1.94
CA SER A 304 11.11 1.20 -2.85
C SER A 304 9.82 1.14 -3.69
N TRP A 305 9.22 2.30 -3.93
CA TRP A 305 8.13 2.49 -4.88
C TRP A 305 8.69 2.45 -6.30
N ARG A 306 8.14 1.60 -7.16
CA ARG A 306 8.54 1.44 -8.56
C ARG A 306 7.52 2.10 -9.48
N ILE A 307 8.00 2.84 -10.46
CA ILE A 307 7.18 3.48 -11.49
C ILE A 307 7.37 2.67 -12.78
N LEU A 308 6.26 2.14 -13.29
CA LEU A 308 6.21 1.34 -14.49
C LEU A 308 5.51 2.11 -15.61
N TYR A 309 6.00 1.95 -16.83
CA TYR A 309 5.46 2.56 -18.04
C TYR A 309 5.20 1.48 -19.09
N LYS A 310 4.05 1.57 -19.77
CA LYS A 310 3.69 0.63 -20.81
C LYS A 310 4.38 0.98 -22.13
N VAL A 311 5.21 0.08 -22.63
CA VAL A 311 5.85 0.14 -23.95
C VAL A 311 5.35 -1.04 -24.77
N GLY A 312 4.47 -0.77 -25.74
CA GLY A 312 3.76 -1.81 -26.47
C GLY A 312 2.88 -2.64 -25.51
N ASN A 313 3.14 -3.96 -25.44
CA ASN A 313 2.43 -4.88 -24.55
C ASN A 313 3.21 -5.22 -23.27
N LYS A 314 4.30 -4.50 -22.97
CA LYS A 314 5.16 -4.78 -21.81
C LYS A 314 5.20 -3.59 -20.86
N MET A 315 5.25 -3.87 -19.56
CA MET A 315 5.45 -2.87 -18.52
C MET A 315 6.92 -2.83 -18.13
N VAL A 316 7.55 -1.68 -18.31
CA VAL A 316 8.98 -1.46 -18.08
C VAL A 316 9.16 -0.52 -16.92
N GLN A 317 10.09 -0.83 -16.01
CA GLN A 317 10.41 0.07 -14.91
C GLN A 317 11.17 1.30 -15.43
N VAL A 318 10.63 2.49 -15.16
CA VAL A 318 11.19 3.77 -15.62
C VAL A 318 11.73 4.63 -14.48
N GLY A 319 11.42 4.26 -13.24
CA GLY A 319 11.91 4.96 -12.06
C GLY A 319 11.67 4.17 -10.78
N SER A 320 12.34 4.61 -9.72
CA SER A 320 12.07 4.16 -8.36
C SER A 320 12.28 5.31 -7.38
N THR A 321 11.53 5.28 -6.29
CA THR A 321 11.55 6.32 -5.24
C THR A 321 11.39 5.68 -3.87
N LYS A 322 11.97 6.30 -2.84
CA LYS A 322 11.83 5.81 -1.46
C LYS A 322 10.45 6.15 -0.88
N LEU A 323 9.95 7.34 -1.20
CA LEU A 323 8.63 7.82 -0.82
C LEU A 323 7.62 7.53 -1.92
N ARG A 324 6.33 7.58 -1.60
CA ARG A 324 5.28 7.45 -2.61
C ARG A 324 5.44 8.55 -3.66
N PRO A 325 5.54 8.23 -4.96
CA PRO A 325 5.59 9.22 -6.01
C PRO A 325 4.36 10.13 -5.96
N ARG A 326 4.57 11.44 -6.09
CA ARG A 326 3.47 12.39 -6.28
C ARG A 326 3.04 12.41 -7.75
N PRO A 327 1.84 12.95 -8.06
CA PRO A 327 1.38 13.04 -9.45
C PRO A 327 2.39 13.70 -10.39
N GLU A 328 3.09 14.74 -9.93
CA GLU A 328 4.09 15.45 -10.73
C GLU A 328 5.32 14.59 -11.02
N ASP A 329 5.73 13.76 -10.05
CA ASP A 329 6.86 12.84 -10.19
C ASP A 329 6.53 11.73 -11.21
N LEU A 330 5.28 11.27 -11.22
CA LEU A 330 4.77 10.27 -12.17
C LEU A 330 4.70 10.83 -13.60
N GLU A 331 4.16 12.03 -13.76
CA GLU A 331 4.06 12.70 -15.06
C GLU A 331 5.44 12.91 -15.67
N LEU A 332 6.39 13.42 -14.88
CA LEU A 332 7.77 13.62 -15.29
C LEU A 332 8.46 12.30 -15.68
N ALA A 333 8.30 11.25 -14.87
CA ALA A 333 8.88 9.94 -15.16
C ALA A 333 8.34 9.36 -16.48
N MET A 334 7.03 9.46 -16.71
CA MET A 334 6.39 8.97 -17.94
C MET A 334 6.74 9.82 -19.17
N MET A 335 6.86 11.14 -19.02
CA MET A 335 7.36 12.01 -20.09
C MET A 335 8.79 11.64 -20.49
N ASN A 336 9.69 11.53 -19.51
CA ASN A 336 11.09 11.15 -19.76
C ASN A 336 11.20 9.77 -20.43
N ALA A 337 10.43 8.79 -19.97
CA ALA A 337 10.35 7.48 -20.59
C ALA A 337 9.86 7.55 -22.04
N SER A 338 8.79 8.32 -22.30
CA SER A 338 8.26 8.48 -23.66
C SER A 338 9.26 9.16 -24.61
N ALA A 339 10.02 10.14 -24.12
CA ALA A 339 11.07 10.81 -24.90
C ALA A 339 12.25 9.88 -25.21
N ALA A 340 12.64 9.02 -24.25
CA ALA A 340 13.68 8.02 -24.45
C ALA A 340 13.30 6.95 -25.49
N VAL A 341 12.00 6.65 -25.62
CA VAL A 341 11.46 5.65 -26.57
C VAL A 341 11.08 6.29 -27.93
N SER A 342 11.21 7.61 -28.08
CA SER A 342 10.86 8.30 -29.33
C SER A 342 11.64 7.77 -30.55
N PRO A 343 11.01 7.61 -31.73
CA PRO A 343 11.65 7.15 -32.96
C PRO A 343 12.88 7.98 -33.35
N LEU A 344 12.86 9.29 -33.08
CA LEU A 344 13.99 10.19 -33.31
C LEU A 344 15.20 9.82 -32.43
N THR A 345 14.95 9.49 -31.16
CA THR A 345 16.00 9.09 -30.21
C THR A 345 16.59 7.73 -30.58
N GLN A 346 15.76 6.80 -31.08
CA GLN A 346 16.23 5.52 -31.60
C GLN A 346 17.04 5.69 -32.90
N ALA A 347 16.61 6.55 -33.82
CA ALA A 347 17.34 6.84 -35.06
C ALA A 347 18.73 7.42 -34.81
N VAL A 348 18.88 8.33 -33.83
CA VAL A 348 20.19 8.88 -33.43
C VAL A 348 21.07 7.81 -32.79
N LYS A 349 20.50 6.88 -32.01
CA LYS A 349 21.24 5.77 -31.40
C LYS A 349 21.75 4.79 -32.48
N MET A 350 20.92 4.50 -33.49
CA MET A 350 21.32 3.70 -34.66
C MET A 350 22.42 4.39 -35.48
N LEU A 351 22.31 5.70 -35.72
CA LEU A 351 23.37 6.47 -36.40
C LEU A 351 24.67 6.50 -35.61
N ARG A 352 24.63 6.62 -34.26
CA ARG A 352 25.84 6.51 -33.42
C ARG A 352 26.47 5.13 -33.43
N SER A 353 25.69 4.04 -33.46
CA SER A 353 26.22 2.68 -33.54
C SER A 353 26.81 2.34 -34.92
N LEU A 354 26.45 3.11 -35.96
CA LEU A 354 26.96 2.96 -37.31
C LEU A 354 28.19 3.84 -37.60
N ILE A 355 28.66 4.63 -36.64
CA ILE A 355 29.95 5.34 -36.70
C ILE A 355 30.99 4.45 -35.99
N PRO A 356 31.85 3.72 -36.72
CA PRO A 356 32.93 2.95 -36.10
C PRO A 356 33.88 3.91 -35.39
N SER A 357 34.47 3.47 -34.29
CA SER A 357 35.53 4.16 -33.56
C SER A 357 36.72 4.50 -34.48
N LEU A 358 36.66 5.67 -35.13
CA LEU A 358 37.79 6.32 -35.78
C LEU A 358 38.62 7.07 -34.73
N SER A 359 39.24 6.32 -33.83
CA SER A 359 40.30 6.74 -32.91
C SER A 359 40.75 5.45 -32.21
N SER A 360 41.95 4.90 -32.36
CA SER A 360 43.25 5.50 -32.56
C SER A 360 44.18 4.50 -33.26
N LYS A 361 44.78 4.92 -34.38
CA LYS A 361 46.03 4.38 -34.91
C LYS A 361 46.89 5.59 -35.21
N ASN A 362 47.83 5.93 -34.32
CA ASN A 362 49.24 6.16 -34.66
C ASN A 362 50.07 6.86 -33.56
N SER A 363 51.31 6.35 -33.47
CA SER A 363 52.53 6.89 -32.85
C SER A 363 52.62 6.73 -31.33
N LYS A 364 53.68 6.12 -30.76
CA LYS A 364 55.04 5.86 -31.25
C LYS A 364 55.51 4.44 -30.91
#